data_AF-A0A6G3WYL7-F1
#
_entry.id   AF-A0A6G3WYL7-F1
#
_cell.length_a   1.000
_cell.length_b   1.000
_cell.length_c   1.000
_cell.angle_alpha   90.00
_cell.angle_beta   90.00
_cell.angle_gamma   90.00
#
_symmetry.space_group_name_H-M   'P 1'
#
loop_
_entity.id
_entity.type
_entity.pdbx_description
1 polymer ?
#
loop_
_entity_poly.entity_id
_entity_poly.type
_entity_poly.pdbx_seq_one_letter_code
_entity_poly.pdbx_strand_id
1 'polypeptide(L)' 'VLPEPVRRIRLSVQDRSSAWPRRRTPGETSTSGRGLLLLDAVATRWGIEPRGEGKAVWCEIGPAPPPATTPPPTVAAE' A
#
# COMPACT_ATOMS: atom_id res chain seq x y z
N VAL A 1 4.10 27.20 15.25
CA VAL A 1 4.39 25.99 14.44
C VAL A 1 3.06 25.43 13.98
N LEU A 2 2.76 25.47 12.68
CA LEU A 2 1.58 24.80 12.15
C LEU A 2 1.81 23.28 12.26
N PRO A 3 0.76 22.48 12.57
CA PRO A 3 0.90 21.03 12.58
C PRO A 3 1.41 20.55 11.22
N GLU A 4 2.26 19.52 11.22
CA GLU A 4 2.77 18.97 9.98
C GLU A 4 1.61 18.59 9.05
N PRO A 5 1.72 18.86 7.74
CA PRO A 5 0.66 18.52 6.80
C PRO A 5 0.44 17.02 6.79
N VAL A 6 -0.84 16.60 6.79
CA VAL A 6 -1.20 15.19 6.65
C VAL A 6 -0.80 14.72 5.26
N ARG A 7 0.27 13.93 5.15
CA ARG A 7 0.77 13.39 3.88
C ARG A 7 0.25 11.98 3.60
N ARG A 8 -1.02 11.68 3.93
CA ARG A 8 -1.60 10.35 3.69
C ARG A 8 -2.85 10.46 2.83
N ILE A 9 -2.89 9.66 1.77
CA ILE A 9 -4.01 9.55 0.84
C ILE A 9 -4.64 8.17 1.03
N ARG A 10 -5.98 8.13 1.13
CA ARG A 10 -6.75 6.88 1.08
C ARG A 10 -7.48 6.78 -0.24
N LEU A 11 -7.20 5.73 -1.00
CA LEU A 11 -7.87 5.42 -2.26
C LEU A 11 -8.86 4.28 -2.02
N SER A 12 -10.01 4.32 -2.69
CA SER A 12 -11.03 3.28 -2.61
C SER A 12 -11.66 3.06 -3.99
N VAL A 13 -11.73 1.80 -4.40
CA VAL A 13 -12.41 1.38 -5.62
C VAL A 13 -13.57 0.48 -5.23
N GLN A 14 -14.77 0.90 -5.62
CA GLN A 14 -16.01 0.19 -5.35
C GLN A 14 -16.52 -0.45 -6.64
N ASP A 15 -16.94 -1.71 -6.54
CA ASP A 15 -17.62 -2.41 -7.61
C ASP A 15 -18.84 -3.17 -7.02
N ARG A 16 -19.75 -3.61 -7.90
CA ARG A 16 -20.96 -4.37 -7.53
C ARG A 16 -20.74 -5.87 -7.41
N SER A 17 -19.49 -6.34 -7.49
CA SER A 17 -19.16 -7.76 -7.41
C SER A 17 -18.93 -8.16 -5.96
N SER A 18 -19.68 -9.16 -5.50
CA SER A 18 -19.47 -9.82 -4.21
C SER A 18 -18.23 -10.73 -4.18
N ALA A 19 -17.54 -10.92 -5.31
CA ALA A 19 -16.38 -11.79 -5.38
C ALA A 19 -15.16 -11.12 -4.72
N TRP A 20 -14.60 -11.77 -3.70
CA TRP A 20 -13.37 -11.31 -3.06
C TRP A 20 -12.18 -11.40 -4.04
N PRO A 21 -11.34 -10.35 -4.12
CA PRO A 21 -10.16 -10.38 -4.98
C PRO A 21 -9.20 -11.45 -4.46
N ARG A 22 -8.69 -12.27 -5.39
CA ARG A 22 -7.76 -13.36 -5.09
C ARG A 22 -6.37 -13.01 -5.59
N ARG A 23 -5.36 -13.30 -4.77
CA ARG A 23 -3.96 -13.16 -5.20
C ARG A 23 -3.70 -14.12 -6.37
N ARG A 24 -3.04 -13.60 -7.39
CA ARG A 24 -2.67 -14.35 -8.60
C ARG A 24 -1.15 -14.33 -8.76
N THR A 25 -0.64 -15.28 -9.53
CA THR A 25 0.76 -15.32 -9.96
C THR A 25 0.81 -15.02 -11.46
N PRO A 26 0.70 -13.75 -11.88
CA PRO A 26 0.78 -13.39 -13.28
C PRO A 26 2.19 -13.66 -13.81
N GLY A 27 2.28 -14.31 -14.98
CA GLY A 27 3.55 -14.46 -15.68
C GLY A 27 4.05 -13.13 -16.24
N GLU A 28 5.33 -13.08 -16.65
CA GLU A 28 6.01 -11.87 -17.10
C GLU A 28 5.21 -11.08 -18.16
N THR A 29 4.65 -11.77 -19.16
CA THR A 29 3.88 -11.19 -20.26
C THR A 29 2.40 -10.95 -19.96
N SER A 30 1.92 -11.28 -18.75
CA SER A 30 0.51 -11.08 -18.39
C SER A 30 0.16 -9.60 -18.40
N THR A 31 -1.04 -9.23 -18.84
CA THR A 31 -1.50 -7.82 -18.84
C THR A 31 -2.40 -7.49 -17.63
N SER A 32 -2.73 -8.50 -16.81
CA SER A 32 -3.62 -8.34 -15.64
C SER A 32 -3.16 -9.20 -14.45
N GLY A 33 -3.87 -9.10 -13.33
CA GLY A 33 -3.65 -9.96 -12.15
C GLY A 33 -2.58 -9.49 -11.16
N ARG A 34 -1.91 -8.36 -11.43
CA ARG A 34 -0.89 -7.77 -10.53
C ARG A 34 -1.46 -6.89 -9.42
N GLY A 35 -2.73 -6.52 -9.47
CA GLY A 35 -3.31 -5.50 -8.59
C GLY A 35 -3.02 -5.72 -7.10
N LEU A 36 -3.27 -6.91 -6.57
CA LEU A 36 -2.99 -7.20 -5.16
C LEU A 36 -1.49 -7.21 -4.83
N LEU A 37 -0.63 -7.65 -5.77
CA LEU A 37 0.82 -7.57 -5.59
C LEU A 37 1.30 -6.13 -5.51
N LEU A 38 0.72 -5.25 -6.32
CA LEU A 38 1.02 -3.81 -6.29
C LEU A 38 0.54 -3.17 -4.99
N LEU A 39 -0.63 -3.55 -4.47
CA LEU A 39 -1.09 -3.08 -3.16
C LEU A 39 -0.15 -3.51 -2.04
N ASP A 40 0.30 -4.76 -2.03
CA ASP A 40 1.27 -5.27 -1.05
C ASP A 40 2.61 -4.53 -1.10
N ALA A 41 3.03 -4.07 -2.28
CA ALA A 41 4.31 -3.40 -2.47
C ALA A 41 4.29 -1.89 -2.16
N VAL A 42 3.17 -1.21 -2.43
CA VAL A 42 3.10 0.26 -2.43
C VAL A 42 2.27 0.82 -1.27
N ALA A 43 1.24 0.10 -0.81
CA ALA A 43 0.37 0.62 0.22
C ALA A 43 0.98 0.44 1.61
N THR A 44 0.85 1.46 2.46
CA THR A 44 1.16 1.32 3.89
C THR A 44 0.17 0.37 4.57
N ARG A 45 -1.09 0.44 4.14
CA ARG A 45 -2.16 -0.46 4.58
C ARG A 45 -3.16 -0.60 3.45
N TRP A 46 -3.71 -1.78 3.27
CA TRP A 46 -4.82 -2.00 2.36
C TRP A 46 -5.77 -3.03 2.94
N GLY A 47 -6.97 -3.08 2.39
CA GLY A 47 -7.99 -4.00 2.82
C GLY A 47 -9.17 -4.04 1.87
N ILE A 48 -10.12 -4.88 2.20
CA ILE A 48 -11.34 -5.04 1.42
C ILE A 48 -12.51 -4.94 2.41
N GLU A 49 -13.48 -4.10 2.10
CA GLU A 49 -14.67 -3.85 2.90
C GLU A 49 -15.91 -4.29 2.12
N PRO A 50 -16.81 -5.10 2.70
CA PRO A 50 -18.10 -5.36 2.08
C PRO A 50 -18.91 -4.06 2.03
N ARG A 51 -19.62 -3.86 0.92
CA ARG A 51 -20.58 -2.76 0.71
C ARG A 51 -21.92 -3.39 0.34
N GLY A 52 -23.03 -2.74 0.65
CA GLY A 52 -24.38 -3.35 0.56
C GLY A 52 -24.60 -4.22 -0.68
N GLU A 53 -24.22 -3.72 -1.87
CA GLU A 53 -24.34 -4.44 -3.15
C GLU A 53 -22.99 -4.84 -3.78
N GLY A 54 -21.91 -4.97 -3.00
CA GLY A 54 -20.61 -5.30 -3.57
C GLY A 54 -19.47 -5.18 -2.57
N LYS A 55 -18.35 -4.62 -3.01
CA LYS A 55 -17.16 -4.44 -2.16
C LYS A 55 -16.41 -3.17 -2.51
N ALA A 56 -15.63 -2.70 -1.55
CA ALA A 56 -14.63 -1.67 -1.72
C ALA A 56 -13.24 -2.25 -1.45
N VAL A 57 -12.34 -2.17 -2.41
CA VAL A 57 -10.91 -2.37 -2.14
C VAL A 57 -10.31 -1.01 -1.83
N TRP A 58 -9.63 -0.88 -0.70
CA TRP A 58 -9.04 0.39 -0.27
C TRP A 58 -7.56 0.23 0.04
N CYS A 59 -6.82 1.32 -0.11
CA CYS A 59 -5.44 1.42 0.31
C CYS A 59 -5.09 2.81 0.83
N GLU A 60 -4.09 2.86 1.70
CA GLU A 60 -3.46 4.07 2.22
C GLU A 60 -2.05 4.18 1.66
N ILE A 61 -1.75 5.34 1.09
CA ILE A 61 -0.43 5.69 0.55
C ILE A 61 0.04 6.92 1.34
N GLY A 62 1.26 6.84 1.86
CA GLY A 62 1.90 7.92 2.60
C GLY A 62 3.36 8.09 2.20
N PRO A 63 4.07 9.06 2.80
CA PRO A 63 5.50 9.17 2.62
C PRO A 63 6.16 7.87 3.03
N ALA A 64 7.20 7.48 2.28
CA ALA A 64 8.09 6.42 2.72
C ALA A 64 8.58 6.75 4.14
N PRO A 65 8.71 5.75 5.03
CA PRO A 65 9.38 5.98 6.31
C PRO A 65 10.75 6.60 6.02
N PRO A 66 11.20 7.56 6.84
CA PRO A 66 12.54 8.13 6.67
C PRO A 66 13.55 6.97 6.63
N PRO A 67 14.58 7.06 5.77
CA PRO A 67 15.60 6.01 5.73
C PRO A 67 16.10 5.83 7.16
N ALA A 68 16.18 4.57 7.62
CA ALA A 68 16.76 4.28 8.91
C ALA A 68 18.14 4.92 8.94
N THR A 69 18.31 5.97 9.74
CA THR A 69 19.59 6.63 9.92
C THR A 69 20.49 5.56 10.49
N THR A 70 21.34 4.95 9.64
CA THR A 70 22.38 4.07 10.13
C THR A 70 23.25 4.98 10.99
N PRO A 71 23.39 4.72 12.31
CA PRO A 71 24.24 5.55 13.12
C PRO A 71 25.64 5.56 12.48
N PRO A 72 26.30 6.73 12.38
CA PRO A 72 27.64 6.77 11.80
C PRO A 72 28.51 5.74 12.52
N PRO A 73 29.37 4.99 11.80
CA PRO A 73 30.28 4.07 12.47
C PRO A 73 31.04 4.87 13.51
N THR A 74 30.93 4.49 14.79
CA THR A 74 31.77 5.06 15.83
C THR A 74 33.19 4.79 15.41
N VAL A 75 33.86 5.81 14.88
CA VAL A 75 35.29 5.78 14.64
C VAL A 75 35.88 5.60 16.04
N ALA A 76 36.36 4.40 16.33
CA ALA A 76 37.18 4.14 17.48
C ALA A 76 38.39 5.06 17.34
N ALA A 77 38.47 6.06 18.21
CA ALA A 77 39.67 6.87 18.37
C ALA A 77 40.77 5.93 18.87
N GLU A 78 41.80 5.75 18.06
CA GLU A 78 43.12 5.26 18.47
C GLU A 78 44.13 6.38 18.18
#